data_AF-A0A5N8X8Y8-F1
#
_entry.id   AF-A0A5N8X8Y8-F1
#
_cell.length_a   1.000
_cell.length_b   1.000
_cell.length_c   1.000
_cell.angle_alpha   90.00
_cell.angle_beta   90.00
_cell.angle_gamma   90.00
#
_symmetry.space_group_name_H-M   'P 1'
#
loop_
_entity.id
_entity.type
_entity.pdbx_description
1 polymer ?
#
loop_
_entity_poly.entity_id
_entity_poly.type
_entity_poly.pdbx_seq_one_letter_code
_entity_poly.pdbx_strand_id
1 'polypeptide(L)'
;MRESLTTLREQAASNPQQPVMTFASEVGQRSSTTVCSRALDRHSKRIASWLQEGLSPGERALLLYSPEVEFTTAFSACVYSGVIAVPAPLPGRYRHERRRLAAIARDAGVRVSLTQLSDLPEVEKCVAEEGVAEAVCHSTDTDAGDPDAWTAPEVSPKTVALLRYTSGSTGDPRGVVVSHGSLTAQLDRLVRALGIGPDVACGGWIPLYDDMGPIGLMLTGVLYGSGYVQMDPMAFLRHPHNWLRLLDEFDVQVTASPDFGYELCLRRVTDEQLAGLDLSRVAVAVNGSEPVRPATVTRFFERYAAEALLPMYGLADVRRALGRAAAAALTAEAVNVLSVRSVHTLPGELNAISTITKAYVPTLTQDTLGSLGEPLGVHGFLTSPAGGGFAKLERDHRICAIFDGSTAVNRAALLHQMPRLARQLGRLHVDSNGLRTAADLTAPLPPFDPGQPDAAVRRGMQRCPGPARRGEPAAAGRAGGGGRCRRATTSRTRATGDRVGGLRPGGRGLPGTDFTLAECYERAYAYAACLLLWLENPSLRTGRLGTEGLWLRACLTFLLGEDDTDVHDILAGVLLTTPASEFTLLGGAE
;
A
#
# COMPACT_ATOMS: atom_id res chain seq x y z
N MET A 1 12.31 13.35 -8.76
CA MET A 1 10.97 12.86 -9.13
C MET A 1 10.83 13.18 -10.61
N ARG A 2 10.98 12.19 -11.49
CA ARG A 2 10.82 12.41 -12.94
C ARG A 2 9.34 12.41 -13.23
N GLU A 3 8.81 13.49 -13.80
CA GLU A 3 7.42 13.52 -14.25
C GLU A 3 7.28 12.56 -15.44
N SER A 4 6.17 11.81 -15.51
CA SER A 4 5.90 10.85 -16.59
C SER A 4 5.99 11.50 -17.98
N LEU A 5 5.64 12.80 -18.07
CA LEU A 5 5.76 13.65 -19.25
C LEU A 5 7.19 13.89 -19.71
N THR A 6 8.11 14.11 -18.78
CA THR A 6 9.51 14.38 -19.11
C THR A 6 10.16 13.10 -19.64
N THR A 7 9.80 11.95 -19.07
CA THR A 7 10.43 10.67 -19.36
C THR A 7 10.23 10.22 -20.81
N LEU A 8 8.99 10.26 -21.33
CA LEU A 8 8.72 9.90 -22.74
C LEU A 8 9.48 10.80 -23.72
N ARG A 9 9.51 12.11 -23.45
CA ARG A 9 10.21 13.09 -24.29
C ARG A 9 11.72 12.88 -24.25
N GLU A 10 12.27 12.62 -23.06
CA GLU A 10 13.69 12.31 -22.86
C GLU A 10 14.08 11.02 -23.58
N GLN A 11 13.25 9.97 -23.52
CA GLN A 11 13.46 8.71 -24.23
C GLN A 11 13.43 8.92 -25.75
N ALA A 12 12.45 9.66 -26.27
CA ALA A 12 12.36 9.97 -27.70
C ALA A 12 13.55 10.78 -28.22
N ALA A 13 14.14 11.65 -27.39
CA ALA A 13 15.35 12.40 -27.73
C ALA A 13 16.63 11.56 -27.63
N SER A 14 16.74 10.71 -26.60
CA SER A 14 17.97 9.98 -26.28
C SER A 14 18.11 8.67 -27.07
N ASN A 15 17.00 7.98 -27.32
CA ASN A 15 16.97 6.70 -28.04
C ASN A 15 15.73 6.60 -28.96
N PRO A 16 15.68 7.39 -30.06
CA PRO A 16 14.48 7.58 -30.88
C PRO A 16 13.96 6.31 -31.58
N GLN A 17 14.81 5.30 -31.74
CA GLN A 17 14.47 4.06 -32.44
C GLN A 17 14.17 2.90 -31.49
N GLN A 18 14.25 3.11 -30.19
CA GLN A 18 13.92 2.09 -29.20
C GLN A 18 12.45 1.65 -29.36
N PRO A 19 12.18 0.36 -29.58
CA PRO A 19 10.83 -0.19 -29.45
C PRO A 19 10.30 0.11 -28.04
N VAL A 20 9.11 0.70 -27.92
CA VAL A 20 8.53 0.99 -26.59
C VAL A 20 7.18 0.29 -26.40
N MET A 21 6.46 0.04 -27.49
CA MET A 21 5.17 -0.63 -27.46
C MET A 21 5.10 -1.61 -28.62
N THR A 22 4.72 -2.87 -28.35
CA THR A 22 4.48 -3.90 -29.36
C THR A 22 3.13 -4.53 -29.11
N PHE A 23 2.28 -4.59 -30.14
CA PHE A 23 1.07 -5.39 -30.14
C PHE A 23 1.30 -6.66 -30.96
N ALA A 24 1.18 -7.83 -30.33
CA ALA A 24 1.29 -9.14 -30.97
C ALA A 24 -0.10 -9.61 -31.43
N SER A 25 -0.40 -9.41 -32.71
CA SER A 25 -1.71 -9.72 -33.31
C SER A 25 -1.94 -11.23 -33.46
N GLU A 26 -0.90 -11.98 -33.85
CA GLU A 26 -0.92 -13.44 -33.90
C GLU A 26 0.37 -14.02 -33.30
N VAL A 27 0.32 -14.30 -32.00
CA VAL A 27 1.43 -14.90 -31.26
C VAL A 27 1.80 -16.25 -31.89
N GLY A 28 3.07 -16.42 -32.22
CA GLY A 28 3.56 -17.64 -32.86
C GLY A 28 3.69 -17.61 -34.38
N GLN A 29 3.13 -16.59 -35.03
CA GLN A 29 3.39 -16.29 -36.44
C GLN A 29 4.30 -15.06 -36.61
N ARG A 30 4.82 -14.50 -35.50
CA ARG A 30 5.62 -13.26 -35.47
C ARG A 30 4.94 -12.07 -36.16
N SER A 31 3.60 -12.07 -36.14
CA SER A 31 2.82 -10.93 -36.60
C SER A 31 2.66 -9.95 -35.45
N SER A 32 3.28 -8.78 -35.57
CA SER A 32 3.24 -7.74 -34.54
C SER A 32 3.38 -6.34 -35.13
N THR A 33 2.75 -5.37 -34.48
CA THR A 33 2.92 -3.95 -34.74
C THR A 33 3.76 -3.34 -33.63
N THR A 34 4.90 -2.75 -33.97
CA THR A 34 5.82 -2.13 -33.00
C THR A 34 5.94 -0.64 -33.25
N VAL A 35 5.83 0.14 -32.18
CA VAL A 35 6.01 1.59 -32.19
C VAL A 35 7.28 1.93 -31.40
N CYS A 36 8.16 2.73 -32.01
CA CYS A 36 9.35 3.25 -31.35
C CYS A 36 9.08 4.54 -30.57
N SER A 37 9.98 4.90 -29.66
CA SER A 37 9.84 6.07 -28.77
C SER A 37 9.56 7.38 -29.53
N ARG A 38 10.23 7.61 -30.67
CA ARG A 38 10.00 8.80 -31.51
C ARG A 38 8.61 8.79 -32.16
N ALA A 39 8.17 7.63 -32.64
CA ALA A 39 6.84 7.51 -33.26
C ALA A 39 5.74 7.72 -32.21
N LEU A 40 5.89 7.13 -31.02
CA LEU A 40 4.98 7.34 -29.89
C LEU A 40 4.92 8.83 -29.51
N ASP A 41 6.06 9.48 -29.29
CA ASP A 41 6.11 10.92 -28.94
C ASP A 41 5.47 11.79 -30.02
N ARG A 42 5.78 11.56 -31.30
CA ARG A 42 5.22 12.34 -32.41
C ARG A 42 3.70 12.13 -32.55
N HIS A 43 3.22 10.89 -32.49
CA HIS A 43 1.79 10.61 -32.61
C HIS A 43 1.01 11.14 -31.39
N SER A 44 1.55 11.00 -30.18
CA SER A 44 0.95 11.57 -28.98
C SER A 44 0.88 13.10 -29.02
N LYS A 45 1.92 13.79 -29.52
CA LYS A 45 1.88 15.25 -29.72
C LYS A 45 0.84 15.68 -30.75
N ARG A 46 0.71 14.93 -31.84
CA ARG A 46 -0.30 15.20 -32.88
C ARG A 46 -1.72 15.17 -32.30
N ILE A 47 -2.06 14.10 -31.59
CA ILE A 47 -3.36 13.98 -30.94
C ILE A 47 -3.51 15.03 -29.83
N ALA A 48 -2.44 15.30 -29.07
CA ALA A 48 -2.45 16.31 -28.01
C ALA A 48 -2.69 17.73 -28.54
N SER A 49 -2.15 18.10 -29.70
CA SER A 49 -2.41 19.42 -30.30
C SER A 49 -3.87 19.55 -30.70
N TRP A 50 -4.46 18.50 -31.29
CA TRP A 50 -5.89 18.47 -31.61
C TRP A 50 -6.76 18.59 -30.35
N LEU A 51 -6.37 17.91 -29.26
CA LEU A 51 -7.04 18.06 -27.97
C LEU A 51 -6.93 19.49 -27.42
N GLN A 52 -5.78 20.16 -27.59
CA GLN A 52 -5.57 21.54 -27.13
C GLN A 52 -6.37 22.58 -27.91
N GLU A 53 -6.74 22.30 -29.15
CA GLU A 53 -7.63 23.16 -29.95
C GLU A 53 -9.08 23.10 -29.47
N GLY A 54 -9.53 21.94 -29.02
CA GLY A 54 -10.93 21.69 -28.67
C GLY A 54 -11.25 21.68 -27.18
N LEU A 55 -10.26 21.47 -26.31
CA LEU A 55 -10.44 21.24 -24.88
C LEU A 55 -9.47 22.07 -24.04
N SER A 56 -9.94 22.45 -22.84
CA SER A 56 -9.09 23.05 -21.81
C SER A 56 -8.41 21.99 -20.94
N PRO A 57 -7.21 22.27 -20.38
CA PRO A 57 -6.60 21.39 -19.38
C PRO A 57 -7.57 21.09 -18.23
N GLY A 58 -7.61 19.82 -17.78
CA GLY A 58 -8.56 19.33 -16.78
C GLY A 58 -9.91 18.86 -17.33
N GLU A 59 -10.20 19.05 -18.62
CA GLU A 59 -11.33 18.37 -19.26
C GLU A 59 -11.05 16.88 -19.43
N ARG A 60 -12.12 16.07 -19.63
CA ARG A 60 -12.02 14.60 -19.59
C ARG A 60 -12.21 14.00 -20.98
N ALA A 61 -11.28 13.12 -21.36
CA ALA A 61 -11.39 12.28 -22.54
C ALA A 61 -11.65 10.83 -22.13
N LEU A 62 -12.69 10.22 -22.71
CA LEU A 62 -12.98 8.79 -22.57
C LEU A 62 -12.16 8.01 -23.59
N LEU A 63 -11.42 7.00 -23.16
CA LEU A 63 -10.55 6.20 -24.04
C LEU A 63 -11.20 4.84 -24.25
N LEU A 64 -11.62 4.57 -25.49
CA LEU A 64 -12.35 3.38 -25.90
C LEU A 64 -11.57 2.68 -27.03
N TYR A 65 -10.74 1.71 -26.67
CA TYR A 65 -9.85 1.07 -27.62
C TYR A 65 -9.88 -0.44 -27.47
N SER A 66 -9.78 -1.12 -28.62
CA SER A 66 -9.25 -2.47 -28.70
C SER A 66 -7.80 -2.48 -28.16
N PRO A 67 -7.30 -3.64 -27.69
CA PRO A 67 -5.93 -3.75 -27.17
C PRO A 67 -4.93 -3.61 -28.31
N GLU A 68 -4.60 -2.38 -28.71
CA GLU A 68 -3.62 -2.07 -29.75
C GLU A 68 -2.68 -0.95 -29.27
N VAL A 69 -1.76 -0.48 -30.13
CA VAL A 69 -0.78 0.55 -29.78
C VAL A 69 -1.42 1.95 -29.63
N GLU A 70 -2.62 2.10 -30.17
CA GLU A 70 -3.45 3.30 -30.23
C GLU A 70 -3.86 3.74 -28.83
N PHE A 71 -4.20 2.81 -27.93
CA PHE A 71 -4.54 3.13 -26.55
C PHE A 71 -3.38 3.84 -25.83
N THR A 72 -2.17 3.29 -25.92
CA THR A 72 -0.98 3.87 -25.27
C THR A 72 -0.67 5.25 -25.84
N THR A 73 -0.86 5.41 -27.15
CA THR A 73 -0.66 6.68 -27.85
C THR A 73 -1.67 7.73 -27.41
N ALA A 74 -2.95 7.37 -27.29
CA ALA A 74 -4.03 8.24 -26.85
C ALA A 74 -3.95 8.60 -25.36
N PHE A 75 -3.57 7.65 -24.50
CA PHE A 75 -3.28 7.91 -23.09
C PHE A 75 -2.14 8.92 -22.95
N SER A 76 -1.05 8.71 -23.68
CA SER A 76 0.10 9.63 -23.69
C SER A 76 -0.30 11.00 -24.25
N ALA A 77 -1.19 11.06 -25.25
CA ALA A 77 -1.71 12.31 -25.79
C ALA A 77 -2.53 13.11 -24.76
N CYS A 78 -3.36 12.44 -23.94
CA CYS A 78 -4.10 13.09 -22.86
C CYS A 78 -3.13 13.71 -21.83
N VAL A 79 -2.11 12.94 -21.45
CA VAL A 79 -1.05 13.43 -20.57
C VAL A 79 -0.33 14.63 -21.19
N TYR A 80 -0.02 14.58 -22.50
CA TYR A 80 0.64 15.65 -23.24
C TYR A 80 -0.21 16.90 -23.44
N SER A 81 -1.55 16.81 -23.42
CA SER A 81 -2.45 17.95 -23.56
C SER A 81 -2.92 18.53 -22.22
N GLY A 82 -2.72 17.80 -21.11
CA GLY A 82 -3.29 18.15 -19.80
C GLY A 82 -4.77 17.77 -19.67
N VAL A 83 -5.30 16.98 -20.61
CA VAL A 83 -6.64 16.39 -20.56
C VAL A 83 -6.59 15.15 -19.67
N ILE A 84 -7.60 14.99 -18.81
CA ILE A 84 -7.70 13.87 -17.88
C ILE A 84 -8.18 12.63 -18.66
N ALA A 85 -7.35 11.59 -18.68
CA ALA A 85 -7.71 10.32 -19.33
C ALA A 85 -8.74 9.55 -18.49
N VAL A 86 -9.75 8.97 -19.15
CA VAL A 86 -10.75 8.09 -18.55
C VAL A 86 -10.79 6.77 -19.35
N PRO A 87 -9.93 5.79 -19.01
CA PRO A 87 -9.96 4.48 -19.66
C PRO A 87 -11.26 3.72 -19.37
N ALA A 88 -11.85 3.11 -20.39
CA ALA A 88 -13.03 2.26 -20.27
C ALA A 88 -13.02 1.16 -21.35
N PRO A 89 -13.72 0.02 -21.13
CA PRO A 89 -13.89 -0.97 -22.19
C PRO A 89 -14.72 -0.40 -23.34
N LEU A 90 -14.50 -0.94 -24.54
CA LEU A 90 -15.38 -0.70 -25.70
C LEU A 90 -16.85 -0.97 -25.38
N PRO A 91 -17.79 -0.36 -26.12
CA PRO A 91 -19.21 -0.65 -25.99
C PRO A 91 -19.46 -2.16 -26.03
N GLY A 92 -20.03 -2.68 -24.94
CA GLY A 92 -20.33 -4.10 -24.85
C GLY A 92 -21.53 -4.49 -25.69
N ARG A 93 -21.65 -5.80 -26.00
CA ARG A 93 -22.79 -6.34 -26.76
C ARG A 93 -24.09 -6.25 -25.98
N TYR A 94 -24.01 -6.29 -24.66
CA TYR A 94 -25.18 -6.28 -23.80
C TYR A 94 -25.54 -4.86 -23.38
N ARG A 95 -26.84 -4.56 -23.34
CA ARG A 95 -27.34 -3.23 -22.98
C ARG A 95 -26.85 -2.73 -21.61
N HIS A 96 -26.66 -3.62 -20.63
CA HIS A 96 -26.17 -3.23 -19.32
C HIS A 96 -24.71 -2.76 -19.34
N GLU A 97 -23.88 -3.29 -20.23
CA GLU A 97 -22.49 -2.86 -20.43
C GLU A 97 -22.45 -1.45 -21.04
N ARG A 98 -23.27 -1.20 -22.06
CA ARG A 98 -23.41 0.12 -22.70
C ARG A 98 -23.95 1.18 -21.73
N ARG A 99 -24.95 0.82 -20.91
CA ARG A 99 -25.45 1.69 -19.83
C ARG A 99 -24.39 2.02 -18.80
N ARG A 100 -23.54 1.05 -18.42
CA ARG A 100 -22.42 1.28 -17.50
C ARG A 100 -21.41 2.25 -18.11
N LEU A 101 -21.08 2.08 -19.39
CA LEU A 101 -20.20 2.99 -20.12
C LEU A 101 -20.77 4.42 -20.16
N ALA A 102 -22.05 4.56 -20.48
CA ALA A 102 -22.72 5.86 -20.46
C ALA A 102 -22.79 6.49 -19.06
N ALA A 103 -22.93 5.68 -18.00
CA ALA A 103 -22.87 6.16 -16.63
C ALA A 103 -21.47 6.66 -16.26
N ILE A 104 -20.40 5.97 -16.69
CA ILE A 104 -19.01 6.43 -16.55
C ILE A 104 -18.83 7.78 -17.26
N ALA A 105 -19.27 7.88 -18.52
CA ALA A 105 -19.11 9.10 -19.31
C ALA A 105 -19.83 10.31 -18.67
N ARG A 106 -21.05 10.09 -18.14
CA ARG A 106 -21.83 11.11 -17.43
C ARG A 106 -21.21 11.52 -16.09
N ASP A 107 -20.80 10.54 -15.28
CA ASP A 107 -20.17 10.80 -13.97
C ASP A 107 -18.86 11.57 -14.13
N ALA A 108 -18.04 11.17 -15.11
CA ALA A 108 -16.80 11.87 -15.42
C ALA A 108 -17.05 13.22 -16.12
N GLY A 109 -18.23 13.47 -16.70
CA GLY A 109 -18.51 14.64 -17.54
C GLY A 109 -17.60 14.72 -18.77
N VAL A 110 -17.43 13.59 -19.46
CA VAL A 110 -16.59 13.45 -20.65
C VAL A 110 -16.98 14.47 -21.73
N ARG A 111 -15.97 15.09 -22.36
CA ARG A 111 -16.16 16.03 -23.49
C ARG A 111 -15.83 15.41 -24.84
N VAL A 112 -14.97 14.40 -24.85
CA VAL A 112 -14.55 13.69 -26.06
C VAL A 112 -14.38 12.21 -25.78
N SER A 113 -14.83 11.37 -26.69
CA SER A 113 -14.59 9.92 -26.71
C SER A 113 -13.57 9.62 -27.80
N LEU A 114 -12.37 9.22 -27.39
CA LEU A 114 -11.27 8.84 -28.26
C LEU A 114 -11.31 7.33 -28.53
N THR A 115 -11.13 6.96 -29.78
CA THR A 115 -11.12 5.56 -30.25
C THR A 115 -10.25 5.42 -31.50
N GLN A 116 -10.25 4.23 -32.12
CA GLN A 116 -9.62 3.97 -33.41
C GLN A 116 -10.68 3.90 -34.52
N LEU A 117 -10.28 4.10 -35.77
CA LEU A 117 -11.20 4.24 -36.90
C LEU A 117 -12.10 3.01 -37.09
N SER A 118 -11.59 1.81 -36.81
CA SER A 118 -12.38 0.56 -36.89
C SER A 118 -13.53 0.51 -35.88
N ASP A 119 -13.34 1.11 -34.71
CA ASP A 119 -14.25 1.00 -33.56
C ASP A 119 -15.20 2.22 -33.48
N LEU A 120 -14.87 3.29 -34.21
CA LEU A 120 -15.62 4.56 -34.23
C LEU A 120 -17.13 4.38 -34.50
N PRO A 121 -17.59 3.59 -35.49
CA PRO A 121 -19.03 3.45 -35.75
C PRO A 121 -19.81 2.83 -34.58
N GLU A 122 -19.19 1.89 -33.84
CA GLU A 122 -19.82 1.27 -32.67
C GLU A 122 -19.85 2.22 -31.47
N VAL A 123 -18.79 3.01 -31.29
CA VAL A 123 -18.72 4.06 -30.26
C VAL A 123 -19.77 5.14 -30.50
N GLU A 124 -19.86 5.68 -31.72
CA GLU A 124 -20.86 6.70 -32.09
C GLU A 124 -22.29 6.19 -31.86
N LYS A 125 -22.57 4.95 -32.28
CA LYS A 125 -23.86 4.31 -32.05
C LYS A 125 -24.20 4.21 -30.57
N CYS A 126 -23.24 3.78 -29.73
CA CYS A 126 -23.45 3.66 -28.29
C CYS A 126 -23.71 5.03 -27.63
N VAL A 127 -22.93 6.04 -28.01
CA VAL A 127 -23.06 7.42 -27.52
C VAL A 127 -24.44 7.99 -27.86
N ALA A 128 -24.91 7.76 -29.09
CA ALA A 128 -26.23 8.18 -29.55
C ALA A 128 -27.38 7.43 -28.82
N GLU A 129 -27.29 6.10 -28.71
CA GLU A 129 -28.35 5.28 -28.09
C GLU A 129 -28.52 5.52 -26.59
N GLU A 130 -27.42 5.78 -25.86
CA GLU A 130 -27.45 5.98 -24.41
C GLU A 130 -27.50 7.46 -23.99
N GLY A 131 -27.59 8.39 -24.97
CA GLY A 131 -27.83 9.81 -24.73
C GLY A 131 -26.65 10.57 -24.13
N VAL A 132 -25.41 10.21 -24.49
CA VAL A 132 -24.19 10.93 -24.05
C VAL A 132 -23.93 12.10 -25.03
N ALA A 133 -24.90 13.00 -25.17
CA ALA A 133 -25.01 13.94 -26.29
C ALA A 133 -23.90 15.00 -26.39
N GLU A 134 -23.09 15.20 -25.35
CA GLU A 134 -22.05 16.23 -25.31
C GLU A 134 -20.65 15.74 -25.69
N ALA A 135 -20.47 14.42 -25.90
CA ALA A 135 -19.16 13.84 -26.22
C ALA A 135 -18.94 13.73 -27.73
N VAL A 136 -17.97 14.47 -28.26
CA VAL A 136 -17.49 14.28 -29.64
C VAL A 136 -16.77 12.93 -29.73
N CYS A 137 -17.12 12.09 -30.70
CA CYS A 137 -16.37 10.86 -30.98
C CYS A 137 -15.26 11.16 -31.98
N HIS A 138 -14.03 10.71 -31.70
CA HIS A 138 -12.88 10.98 -32.56
C HIS A 138 -11.94 9.77 -32.68
N SER A 139 -11.54 9.45 -33.91
CA SER A 139 -10.57 8.41 -34.24
C SER A 139 -9.15 8.96 -34.26
N THR A 140 -8.28 8.48 -33.38
CA THR A 140 -6.93 9.02 -33.18
C THR A 140 -5.88 8.53 -34.18
N ASP A 141 -6.19 7.50 -34.94
CA ASP A 141 -5.41 6.92 -36.04
C ASP A 141 -5.63 7.62 -37.39
N THR A 142 -6.28 8.79 -37.39
CA THR A 142 -6.40 9.71 -38.54
C THR A 142 -5.40 10.86 -38.45
N ASP A 143 -5.17 11.61 -39.54
CA ASP A 143 -4.18 12.71 -39.61
C ASP A 143 -4.63 14.04 -38.93
N ALA A 144 -5.57 14.00 -38.00
CA ALA A 144 -6.01 15.19 -37.28
C ALA A 144 -4.95 15.72 -36.29
N GLY A 145 -4.75 17.04 -36.25
CA GLY A 145 -3.74 17.72 -35.43
C GLY A 145 -2.36 17.85 -36.09
N ASP A 146 -1.48 18.61 -35.45
CA ASP A 146 -0.11 18.87 -35.90
C ASP A 146 0.85 18.70 -34.70
N PRO A 147 1.76 17.71 -34.72
CA PRO A 147 2.69 17.50 -33.61
C PRO A 147 3.63 18.69 -33.37
N ASP A 148 3.87 19.53 -34.37
CA ASP A 148 4.74 20.69 -34.28
C ASP A 148 4.00 21.92 -33.70
N ALA A 149 2.66 21.88 -33.67
CA ALA A 149 1.81 22.87 -33.01
C ALA A 149 1.55 22.58 -31.52
N TRP A 150 1.98 21.41 -31.02
CA TRP A 150 1.81 21.04 -29.62
C TRP A 150 2.56 21.98 -28.66
N THR A 151 1.89 22.36 -27.57
CA THR A 151 2.47 23.15 -26.49
C THR A 151 2.49 22.36 -25.19
N ALA A 152 3.59 22.41 -24.43
CA ALA A 152 3.66 21.69 -23.17
C ALA A 152 2.70 22.31 -22.13
N PRO A 153 1.79 21.53 -21.52
CA PRO A 153 0.87 22.03 -20.52
C PRO A 153 1.59 22.27 -19.18
N GLU A 154 1.05 23.18 -18.36
CA GLU A 154 1.49 23.32 -16.97
C GLU A 154 0.96 22.17 -16.12
N VAL A 155 1.83 21.24 -15.76
CA VAL A 155 1.50 20.09 -14.92
C VAL A 155 2.24 20.21 -13.59
N SER A 156 1.53 19.90 -12.51
CA SER A 156 2.10 19.78 -11.17
C SER A 156 1.78 18.40 -10.60
N PRO A 157 2.44 17.95 -9.51
CA PRO A 157 2.09 16.71 -8.83
C PRO A 157 0.63 16.62 -8.35
N LYS A 158 -0.06 17.77 -8.23
CA LYS A 158 -1.48 17.85 -7.84
C LYS A 158 -2.44 17.80 -9.02
N THR A 159 -1.97 18.01 -10.24
CA THR A 159 -2.78 17.93 -11.46
C THR A 159 -3.30 16.50 -11.63
N VAL A 160 -4.57 16.34 -11.99
CA VAL A 160 -5.19 15.03 -12.21
C VAL A 160 -4.68 14.45 -13.53
N ALA A 161 -4.19 13.21 -13.52
CA ALA A 161 -3.70 12.51 -14.70
C ALA A 161 -4.79 11.63 -15.32
N LEU A 162 -5.51 10.86 -14.49
CA LEU A 162 -6.59 9.99 -14.95
C LEU A 162 -7.70 9.80 -13.91
N LEU A 163 -8.88 9.44 -14.38
CA LEU A 163 -9.97 8.91 -13.56
C LEU A 163 -10.05 7.40 -13.77
N ARG A 164 -9.98 6.65 -12.67
CA ARG A 164 -10.02 5.18 -12.68
C ARG A 164 -11.38 4.68 -12.22
N TYR A 165 -12.16 4.13 -13.14
CA TYR A 165 -13.46 3.57 -12.80
C TYR A 165 -13.36 2.12 -12.37
N THR A 166 -13.85 1.83 -11.16
CA THR A 166 -13.88 0.46 -10.64
C THR A 166 -15.22 -0.21 -10.94
N SER A 167 -15.26 -1.54 -10.83
CA SER A 167 -16.47 -2.36 -10.99
C SER A 167 -17.49 -2.19 -9.86
N GLY A 168 -17.27 -1.27 -8.92
CA GLY A 168 -18.13 -0.87 -7.79
C GLY A 168 -19.35 -1.75 -7.51
N SER A 169 -19.36 -2.43 -6.37
CA SER A 169 -20.42 -3.34 -5.91
C SER A 169 -21.82 -2.70 -5.77
N THR A 170 -21.94 -1.38 -5.94
CA THR A 170 -23.18 -0.59 -5.76
C THR A 170 -23.94 -0.30 -7.05
N GLY A 171 -23.51 -0.83 -8.20
CA GLY A 171 -24.20 -0.63 -9.50
C GLY A 171 -23.86 0.68 -10.21
N ASP A 172 -23.68 1.77 -9.46
CA ASP A 172 -23.20 3.05 -10.00
C ASP A 172 -21.66 3.10 -10.08
N PRO A 173 -21.08 3.49 -11.23
CA PRO A 173 -19.63 3.56 -11.41
C PRO A 173 -19.03 4.70 -10.56
N ARG A 174 -17.89 4.45 -9.92
CA ARG A 174 -17.15 5.45 -9.13
C ARG A 174 -15.75 5.67 -9.70
N GLY A 175 -15.44 6.92 -10.03
CA GLY A 175 -14.13 7.34 -10.52
C GLY A 175 -13.16 7.66 -9.39
N VAL A 176 -12.06 6.92 -9.29
CA VAL A 176 -10.93 7.25 -8.42
C VAL A 176 -10.09 8.33 -9.12
N VAL A 177 -9.95 9.49 -8.47
CA VAL A 177 -9.12 10.60 -8.96
C VAL A 177 -7.66 10.29 -8.71
N VAL A 178 -6.85 10.19 -9.76
CA VAL A 178 -5.42 9.91 -9.65
C VAL A 178 -4.62 11.11 -10.18
N SER A 179 -3.86 11.76 -9.31
CA SER A 179 -2.95 12.85 -9.72
C SER A 179 -1.66 12.33 -10.34
N HIS A 180 -0.94 13.19 -11.08
CA HIS A 180 0.40 12.90 -11.58
C HIS A 180 1.36 12.50 -10.46
N GLY A 181 1.29 13.16 -9.30
CA GLY A 181 2.10 12.83 -8.12
C GLY A 181 1.79 11.43 -7.58
N SER A 182 0.51 11.09 -7.42
CA SER A 182 0.09 9.75 -6.96
C SER A 182 0.47 8.66 -7.97
N LEU A 183 0.28 8.92 -9.27
CA LEU A 183 0.65 7.98 -10.32
C LEU A 183 2.18 7.74 -10.35
N THR A 184 2.98 8.81 -10.34
CA THR A 184 4.45 8.70 -10.34
C THR A 184 4.94 7.97 -9.10
N ALA A 185 4.40 8.29 -7.92
CA ALA A 185 4.75 7.59 -6.69
C ALA A 185 4.40 6.09 -6.74
N GLN A 186 3.25 5.73 -7.33
CA GLN A 186 2.84 4.35 -7.53
C GLN A 186 3.78 3.61 -8.50
N LEU A 187 4.09 4.22 -9.65
CA LEU A 187 5.01 3.65 -10.64
C LEU A 187 6.41 3.45 -10.06
N ASP A 188 6.96 4.46 -9.36
CA ASP A 188 8.27 4.38 -8.73
C ASP A 188 8.36 3.21 -7.72
N ARG A 189 7.28 2.94 -6.97
CA ARG A 189 7.20 1.79 -6.06
C ARG A 189 7.14 0.48 -6.82
N LEU A 190 6.29 0.37 -7.84
CA LEU A 190 6.16 -0.83 -8.66
C LEU A 190 7.48 -1.18 -9.36
N VAL A 191 8.13 -0.20 -9.98
CA VAL A 191 9.41 -0.37 -10.68
C VAL A 191 10.48 -0.91 -9.73
N ARG A 192 10.59 -0.35 -8.52
CA ARG A 192 11.52 -0.87 -7.50
C ARG A 192 11.15 -2.27 -7.02
N ALA A 193 9.87 -2.51 -6.76
CA ALA A 193 9.39 -3.79 -6.22
C ALA A 193 9.53 -4.94 -7.22
N LEU A 194 9.36 -4.67 -8.51
CA LEU A 194 9.44 -5.64 -9.60
C LEU A 194 10.82 -5.71 -10.26
N GLY A 195 11.77 -4.88 -9.82
CA GLY A 195 13.12 -4.84 -10.41
C GLY A 195 13.14 -4.37 -11.86
N ILE A 196 12.18 -3.53 -12.27
CA ILE A 196 12.10 -3.02 -13.65
C ILE A 196 13.22 -1.99 -13.86
N GLY A 197 14.04 -2.23 -14.87
CA GLY A 197 15.10 -1.34 -15.31
C GLY A 197 15.15 -1.23 -16.83
N PRO A 198 16.09 -0.45 -17.40
CA PRO A 198 16.12 -0.12 -18.83
C PRO A 198 16.15 -1.31 -19.80
N ASP A 199 16.59 -2.48 -19.33
CA ASP A 199 16.70 -3.72 -20.13
C ASP A 199 15.53 -4.68 -19.89
N VAL A 200 14.57 -4.33 -19.03
CA VAL A 200 13.45 -5.19 -18.61
C VAL A 200 12.21 -4.88 -19.45
N ALA A 201 11.74 -5.87 -20.21
CA ALA A 201 10.49 -5.83 -20.95
C ALA A 201 9.33 -6.30 -20.07
N CYS A 202 8.25 -5.53 -20.07
CA CYS A 202 6.98 -5.92 -19.47
C CYS A 202 6.04 -6.46 -20.56
N GLY A 203 5.12 -7.35 -20.22
CA GLY A 203 4.17 -7.81 -21.23
C GLY A 203 3.09 -8.76 -20.71
N GLY A 204 2.05 -8.94 -21.52
CA GLY A 204 0.96 -9.86 -21.22
C GLY A 204 -0.30 -9.58 -22.03
N TRP A 205 -1.42 -10.02 -21.47
CA TRP A 205 -2.74 -9.99 -22.10
C TRP A 205 -3.76 -9.17 -21.31
N ILE A 206 -3.34 -8.54 -20.21
CA ILE A 206 -4.26 -7.83 -19.31
C ILE A 206 -4.91 -6.65 -20.04
N PRO A 207 -6.24 -6.49 -19.94
CA PRO A 207 -6.92 -5.40 -20.63
C PRO A 207 -6.41 -4.03 -20.18
N LEU A 208 -6.25 -3.11 -21.13
CA LEU A 208 -5.68 -1.79 -20.86
C LEU A 208 -6.65 -0.80 -20.18
N TYR A 209 -7.89 -1.22 -19.93
CA TYR A 209 -8.87 -0.49 -19.11
C TYR A 209 -8.91 -0.97 -17.65
N ASP A 210 -8.21 -2.07 -17.31
CA ASP A 210 -8.06 -2.58 -15.95
C ASP A 210 -6.81 -1.99 -15.30
N ASP A 211 -6.74 -1.79 -13.99
CA ASP A 211 -5.60 -1.08 -13.39
C ASP A 211 -4.25 -1.80 -13.57
N MET A 212 -4.26 -3.13 -13.51
CA MET A 212 -3.07 -3.97 -13.63
C MET A 212 -2.42 -3.88 -15.02
N GLY A 213 -3.18 -3.58 -16.09
CA GLY A 213 -2.63 -3.42 -17.44
C GLY A 213 -1.85 -2.11 -17.59
N PRO A 214 -2.51 -0.95 -17.75
CA PRO A 214 -1.94 0.38 -17.84
C PRO A 214 -0.91 0.69 -16.76
N ILE A 215 -1.22 0.51 -15.48
CA ILE A 215 -0.35 1.00 -14.40
C ILE A 215 0.64 -0.08 -13.97
N GLY A 216 0.22 -1.35 -13.92
CA GLY A 216 1.06 -2.45 -13.48
C GLY A 216 2.17 -2.78 -14.49
N LEU A 217 1.85 -2.84 -15.78
CA LEU A 217 2.77 -3.32 -16.82
C LEU A 217 3.10 -2.27 -17.90
N MET A 218 2.08 -1.62 -18.48
CA MET A 218 2.29 -0.75 -19.66
C MET A 218 3.13 0.48 -19.30
N LEU A 219 2.71 1.27 -18.32
CA LEU A 219 3.43 2.49 -17.94
C LEU A 219 4.79 2.19 -17.31
N THR A 220 4.90 1.12 -16.53
CA THR A 220 6.19 0.71 -15.94
C THR A 220 7.16 0.27 -17.03
N GLY A 221 6.72 -0.55 -17.99
CA GLY A 221 7.52 -1.00 -19.12
C GLY A 221 7.90 0.11 -20.10
N VAL A 222 6.95 0.96 -20.48
CA VAL A 222 7.20 2.07 -21.43
C VAL A 222 8.11 3.15 -20.82
N LEU A 223 7.87 3.55 -19.58
CA LEU A 223 8.58 4.69 -18.98
C LEU A 223 9.91 4.31 -18.32
N TYR A 224 10.03 3.09 -17.78
CA TYR A 224 11.19 2.68 -17.00
C TYR A 224 11.88 1.41 -17.51
N GLY A 225 11.16 0.61 -18.31
CA GLY A 225 11.63 -0.63 -18.91
C GLY A 225 12.27 -0.45 -20.30
N SER A 226 12.51 -1.59 -20.96
CA SER A 226 12.89 -1.64 -22.37
C SER A 226 11.70 -1.52 -23.32
N GLY A 227 10.47 -1.77 -22.83
CA GLY A 227 9.22 -1.61 -23.55
C GLY A 227 8.06 -2.42 -22.94
N TYR A 228 6.90 -2.38 -23.61
CA TYR A 228 5.71 -3.17 -23.26
C TYR A 228 5.20 -4.00 -24.46
N VAL A 229 4.85 -5.27 -24.22
CA VAL A 229 4.29 -6.18 -25.23
C VAL A 229 2.89 -6.64 -24.84
N GLN A 230 1.90 -6.30 -25.65
CA GLN A 230 0.49 -6.64 -25.44
C GLN A 230 0.02 -7.68 -26.46
N MET A 231 -0.82 -8.62 -26.04
CA MET A 231 -1.69 -9.39 -26.93
C MET A 231 -3.17 -9.17 -26.62
N ASP A 232 -4.05 -9.61 -27.51
CA ASP A 232 -5.51 -9.60 -27.28
C ASP A 232 -5.87 -10.48 -26.05
N PRO A 233 -6.54 -9.93 -25.01
CA PRO A 233 -7.05 -10.70 -23.88
C PRO A 233 -7.92 -11.90 -24.32
N MET A 234 -8.69 -11.74 -25.40
CA MET A 234 -9.52 -12.81 -25.92
C MET A 234 -8.72 -13.91 -26.62
N ALA A 235 -7.57 -13.59 -27.22
CA ALA A 235 -6.66 -14.58 -27.76
C ALA A 235 -6.10 -15.48 -26.64
N PHE A 236 -5.76 -14.90 -25.47
CA PHE A 236 -5.38 -15.66 -24.29
C PHE A 236 -6.52 -16.56 -23.78
N LEU A 237 -7.72 -16.00 -23.59
CA LEU A 237 -8.87 -16.76 -23.07
C LEU A 237 -9.25 -17.95 -23.95
N ARG A 238 -9.12 -17.80 -25.29
CA ARG A 238 -9.30 -18.90 -26.24
C ARG A 238 -8.15 -19.91 -26.15
N HIS A 239 -6.91 -19.45 -26.17
CA HIS A 239 -5.71 -20.28 -26.21
C HIS A 239 -4.65 -19.78 -25.20
N PRO A 240 -4.67 -20.28 -23.94
CA PRO A 240 -3.79 -19.78 -22.88
C PRO A 240 -2.30 -19.94 -23.15
N HIS A 241 -1.94 -20.94 -23.96
CA HIS A 241 -0.58 -21.16 -24.44
C HIS A 241 -0.01 -19.93 -25.17
N ASN A 242 -0.84 -19.11 -25.81
CA ASN A 242 -0.40 -17.89 -26.49
C ASN A 242 0.24 -16.87 -25.54
N TRP A 243 -0.18 -16.83 -24.27
CA TRP A 243 0.50 -15.97 -23.30
C TRP A 243 1.92 -16.45 -23.06
N LEU A 244 2.12 -17.74 -22.78
CA LEU A 244 3.46 -18.30 -22.56
C LEU A 244 4.36 -18.17 -23.79
N ARG A 245 3.80 -18.33 -25.00
CA ARG A 245 4.52 -18.06 -26.25
C ARG A 245 4.95 -16.61 -26.38
N LEU A 246 4.08 -15.66 -26.01
CA LEU A 246 4.41 -14.24 -26.04
C LEU A 246 5.58 -13.93 -25.11
N LEU A 247 5.61 -14.56 -23.93
CA LEU A 247 6.70 -14.36 -22.97
C LEU A 247 8.05 -14.82 -23.53
N ASP A 248 8.07 -15.98 -24.18
CA ASP A 248 9.27 -16.54 -24.83
C ASP A 248 9.67 -15.75 -26.09
N GLU A 249 8.74 -15.55 -27.01
CA GLU A 249 8.97 -14.95 -28.33
C GLU A 249 9.47 -13.50 -28.26
N PHE A 250 8.99 -12.73 -27.28
CA PHE A 250 9.33 -11.33 -27.10
C PHE A 250 10.24 -11.06 -25.90
N ASP A 251 10.80 -12.11 -25.28
CA ASP A 251 11.71 -12.00 -24.14
C ASP A 251 11.13 -11.10 -23.03
N VAL A 252 9.91 -11.41 -22.58
CA VAL A 252 9.23 -10.66 -21.51
C VAL A 252 9.69 -11.17 -20.16
N GLN A 253 10.31 -10.29 -19.36
CA GLN A 253 10.78 -10.65 -18.02
C GLN A 253 9.76 -10.35 -16.92
N VAL A 254 8.84 -9.38 -17.14
CA VAL A 254 7.81 -9.04 -16.15
C VAL A 254 6.40 -9.18 -16.75
N THR A 255 5.56 -10.00 -16.13
CA THR A 255 4.18 -10.21 -16.53
C THR A 255 3.23 -10.23 -15.34
N ALA A 256 1.93 -10.15 -15.58
CA ALA A 256 0.92 -10.19 -14.54
C ALA A 256 -0.35 -10.87 -15.01
N SER A 257 -1.07 -11.49 -14.07
CA SER A 257 -2.37 -12.10 -14.29
C SER A 257 -3.16 -12.21 -13.00
N PRO A 258 -4.50 -12.22 -13.05
CA PRO A 258 -5.30 -12.72 -11.93
C PRO A 258 -5.10 -14.23 -11.74
N ASP A 259 -5.47 -14.75 -10.57
CA ASP A 259 -5.28 -16.16 -10.20
C ASP A 259 -5.89 -17.11 -11.24
N PHE A 260 -7.05 -16.76 -11.79
CA PHE A 260 -7.72 -17.55 -12.83
C PHE A 260 -6.87 -17.73 -14.10
N GLY A 261 -6.03 -16.76 -14.46
CA GLY A 261 -5.22 -16.88 -15.69
C GLY A 261 -4.12 -17.93 -15.53
N TYR A 262 -3.52 -18.01 -14.34
CA TYR A 262 -2.59 -19.10 -13.99
C TYR A 262 -3.30 -20.45 -13.96
N GLU A 263 -4.49 -20.53 -13.36
CA GLU A 263 -5.29 -21.77 -13.34
C GLU A 263 -5.71 -22.20 -14.75
N LEU A 264 -6.03 -21.24 -15.62
CA LEU A 264 -6.39 -21.53 -17.01
C LEU A 264 -5.20 -22.13 -17.78
N CYS A 265 -3.99 -21.63 -17.53
CA CYS A 265 -2.76 -22.23 -18.08
C CYS A 265 -2.55 -23.65 -17.56
N LEU A 266 -2.65 -23.88 -16.24
CA LEU A 266 -2.55 -25.21 -15.63
C LEU A 266 -3.53 -26.22 -16.23
N ARG A 267 -4.73 -25.77 -16.59
CA ARG A 267 -5.80 -26.65 -17.08
C ARG A 267 -5.74 -26.94 -18.57
N ARG A 268 -5.21 -26.03 -19.40
CA ARG A 268 -5.36 -26.09 -20.86
C ARG A 268 -4.05 -26.20 -21.64
N VAL A 269 -2.91 -25.87 -21.05
CA VAL A 269 -1.61 -25.97 -21.75
C VAL A 269 -1.09 -27.39 -21.61
N THR A 270 -0.81 -28.05 -22.73
CA THR A 270 -0.29 -29.43 -22.74
C THR A 270 1.23 -29.48 -22.55
N ASP A 271 1.78 -30.66 -22.25
CA ASP A 271 3.22 -30.82 -22.06
C ASP A 271 3.99 -30.60 -23.38
N GLU A 272 3.41 -30.98 -24.53
CA GLU A 272 4.00 -30.76 -25.86
C GLU A 272 4.09 -29.26 -26.19
N GLN A 273 3.08 -28.49 -25.80
CA GLN A 273 3.08 -27.04 -25.95
C GLN A 273 4.14 -26.38 -25.06
N LEU A 274 4.38 -26.93 -23.87
CA LEU A 274 5.37 -26.42 -22.93
C LEU A 274 6.80 -26.76 -23.35
N ALA A 275 7.03 -27.95 -23.92
CA ALA A 275 8.35 -28.44 -24.32
C ALA A 275 9.09 -27.54 -25.33
N GLY A 276 8.36 -26.68 -26.05
CA GLY A 276 8.93 -25.75 -27.03
C GLY A 276 9.21 -24.33 -26.53
N LEU A 277 9.05 -24.04 -25.23
CA LEU A 277 9.16 -22.69 -24.67
C LEU A 277 10.34 -22.54 -23.72
N ASP A 278 11.04 -21.41 -23.80
CA ASP A 278 12.01 -20.97 -22.80
C ASP A 278 11.40 -19.89 -21.89
N LEU A 279 10.91 -20.29 -20.73
CA LEU A 279 10.36 -19.37 -19.73
C LEU A 279 11.38 -18.94 -18.66
N SER A 280 12.66 -19.32 -18.82
CA SER A 280 13.70 -19.01 -17.82
C SER A 280 13.99 -17.52 -17.67
N ARG A 281 13.61 -16.72 -18.67
CA ARG A 281 13.79 -15.26 -18.71
C ARG A 281 12.69 -14.50 -17.97
N VAL A 282 11.55 -15.13 -17.71
CA VAL A 282 10.50 -14.54 -16.89
C VAL A 282 11.06 -14.40 -15.48
N ALA A 283 11.39 -13.18 -15.07
CA ALA A 283 11.92 -12.88 -13.74
C ALA A 283 10.80 -12.70 -12.72
N VAL A 284 9.68 -12.08 -13.14
CA VAL A 284 8.54 -11.79 -12.27
C VAL A 284 7.22 -12.04 -12.98
N ALA A 285 6.38 -12.88 -12.39
CA ALA A 285 4.99 -13.12 -12.79
C ALA A 285 4.07 -12.79 -11.61
N VAL A 286 3.38 -11.65 -11.69
CA VAL A 286 2.54 -11.12 -10.61
C VAL A 286 1.18 -11.81 -10.60
N ASN A 287 0.73 -12.28 -9.43
CA ASN A 287 -0.62 -12.79 -9.20
C ASN A 287 -1.41 -11.83 -8.29
N GLY A 288 -2.49 -11.24 -8.83
CA GLY A 288 -3.24 -10.14 -8.18
C GLY A 288 -4.64 -9.90 -8.75
N SER A 289 -5.26 -8.76 -8.43
CA SER A 289 -6.61 -8.35 -8.88
C SER A 289 -7.80 -9.24 -8.44
N GLU A 290 -7.56 -10.39 -7.82
CA GLU A 290 -8.56 -11.25 -7.18
C GLU A 290 -7.94 -12.04 -6.00
N PRO A 291 -8.73 -12.79 -5.19
CA PRO A 291 -8.16 -13.64 -4.15
C PRO A 291 -7.17 -14.67 -4.71
N VAL A 292 -5.90 -14.52 -4.33
CA VAL A 292 -4.80 -15.41 -4.74
C VAL A 292 -4.92 -16.74 -4.00
N ARG A 293 -4.88 -17.85 -4.74
CA ARG A 293 -5.01 -19.20 -4.15
C ARG A 293 -3.62 -19.85 -4.03
N PRO A 294 -3.17 -20.19 -2.81
CA PRO A 294 -1.85 -20.81 -2.61
C PRO A 294 -1.65 -22.11 -3.42
N ALA A 295 -2.73 -22.89 -3.62
CA ALA A 295 -2.70 -24.11 -4.42
C ALA A 295 -2.44 -23.83 -5.91
N THR A 296 -3.01 -22.76 -6.48
CA THR A 296 -2.75 -22.34 -7.87
C THR A 296 -1.29 -21.98 -8.04
N VAL A 297 -0.76 -21.15 -7.13
CA VAL A 297 0.64 -20.71 -7.13
C VAL A 297 1.59 -21.92 -7.07
N THR A 298 1.38 -22.83 -6.11
CA THR A 298 2.23 -24.02 -5.91
C THR A 298 2.24 -24.91 -7.16
N ARG A 299 1.07 -25.26 -7.69
CA ARG A 299 0.96 -26.11 -8.90
C ARG A 299 1.57 -25.45 -10.13
N PHE A 300 1.42 -24.13 -10.27
CA PHE A 300 2.00 -23.39 -11.38
C PHE A 300 3.53 -23.41 -11.30
N PHE A 301 4.10 -23.17 -10.13
CA PHE A 301 5.54 -23.29 -9.89
C PHE A 301 6.07 -24.69 -10.20
N GLU A 302 5.41 -25.74 -9.71
CA GLU A 302 5.80 -27.13 -9.96
C GLU A 302 5.77 -27.49 -11.44
N ARG A 303 4.77 -27.00 -12.19
CA ARG A 303 4.60 -27.32 -13.62
C ARG A 303 5.54 -26.52 -14.53
N TYR A 304 5.72 -25.23 -14.24
CA TYR A 304 6.42 -24.31 -15.14
C TYR A 304 7.85 -23.97 -14.70
N ALA A 305 8.30 -24.51 -13.55
CA ALA A 305 9.68 -24.49 -13.04
C ALA A 305 10.40 -23.13 -13.15
N ALA A 306 9.67 -22.03 -12.97
CA ALA A 306 10.23 -20.69 -12.90
C ALA A 306 10.28 -20.25 -11.44
N GLU A 307 11.41 -19.77 -10.92
CA GLU A 307 11.50 -19.07 -9.62
C GLU A 307 10.72 -17.73 -9.59
N ALA A 308 9.89 -17.47 -10.60
CA ALA A 308 9.42 -16.16 -11.03
C ALA A 308 8.04 -15.74 -10.49
N LEU A 309 7.23 -16.62 -9.91
CA LEU A 309 5.89 -16.22 -9.45
C LEU A 309 5.96 -15.51 -8.09
N LEU A 310 5.99 -14.18 -8.08
CA LEU A 310 5.83 -13.41 -6.86
C LEU A 310 4.35 -13.06 -6.67
N PRO A 311 3.65 -13.63 -5.66
CA PRO A 311 2.39 -13.06 -5.21
C PRO A 311 2.58 -11.59 -4.85
N MET A 312 1.60 -10.71 -5.04
CA MET A 312 1.77 -9.29 -4.70
C MET A 312 2.22 -9.05 -3.25
N TYR A 313 1.85 -9.91 -2.30
CA TYR A 313 2.32 -9.84 -0.91
C TYR A 313 3.79 -10.26 -0.72
N GLY A 314 4.37 -10.96 -1.69
CA GLY A 314 5.78 -11.33 -1.74
C GLY A 314 6.70 -10.18 -2.16
N LEU A 315 6.14 -9.07 -2.69
CA LEU A 315 6.88 -7.86 -2.99
C LEU A 315 7.45 -7.26 -1.69
N ALA A 316 8.74 -6.91 -1.71
CA ALA A 316 9.46 -6.44 -0.52
C ALA A 316 8.74 -5.28 0.18
N ASP A 317 8.19 -4.31 -0.57
CA ASP A 317 7.48 -3.17 0.01
C ASP A 317 6.15 -3.57 0.69
N VAL A 318 5.41 -4.51 0.09
CA VAL A 318 4.14 -5.00 0.67
C VAL A 318 4.41 -5.87 1.88
N ARG A 319 5.38 -6.78 1.78
CA ARG A 319 5.86 -7.61 2.89
C ARG A 319 6.34 -6.76 4.06
N ARG A 320 7.09 -5.69 3.78
CA ARG A 320 7.57 -4.73 4.78
C ARG A 320 6.42 -3.97 5.43
N ALA A 321 5.47 -3.47 4.65
CA ALA A 321 4.28 -2.77 5.17
C ALA A 321 3.47 -3.70 6.11
N LEU A 322 3.29 -4.96 5.71
CA LEU A 322 2.63 -5.98 6.51
C LEU A 322 3.39 -6.28 7.81
N GLY A 323 4.71 -6.40 7.74
CA GLY A 323 5.57 -6.60 8.91
C GLY A 323 5.55 -5.42 9.89
N ARG A 324 5.55 -4.18 9.38
CA ARG A 324 5.38 -2.97 10.22
C ARG A 324 4.01 -2.95 10.89
N ALA A 325 2.94 -3.29 10.16
CA ALA A 325 1.60 -3.38 10.71
C ALA A 325 1.48 -4.45 11.81
N ALA A 326 2.13 -5.60 11.61
CA ALA A 326 2.21 -6.65 12.61
C ALA A 326 2.95 -6.18 13.87
N ALA A 327 4.08 -5.48 13.72
CA ALA A 327 4.81 -4.90 14.84
C ALA A 327 3.99 -3.84 15.60
N ALA A 328 3.22 -3.02 14.88
CA ALA A 328 2.30 -2.05 15.47
C ALA A 328 1.20 -2.75 16.30
N ALA A 329 0.58 -3.82 15.77
CA ALA A 329 -0.43 -4.60 16.48
C ALA A 329 0.12 -5.24 17.77
N LEU A 330 1.30 -5.86 17.70
CA LEU A 330 1.96 -6.45 18.88
C LEU A 330 2.38 -5.39 19.90
N THR A 331 2.75 -4.19 19.45
CA THR A 331 3.05 -3.05 20.33
C THR A 331 1.79 -2.56 21.04
N ALA A 332 0.66 -2.45 20.33
CA ALA A 332 -0.63 -2.11 20.91
C ALA A 332 -1.07 -3.13 21.96
N GLU A 333 -0.90 -4.42 21.66
CA GLU A 333 -1.18 -5.52 22.60
C GLU A 333 -0.31 -5.42 23.85
N ALA A 334 1.00 -5.22 23.70
CA ALA A 334 1.92 -5.05 24.84
C ALA A 334 1.53 -3.88 25.75
N VAL A 335 1.17 -2.73 25.16
CA VAL A 335 0.67 -1.56 25.91
C VAL A 335 -0.61 -1.92 26.66
N ASN A 336 -1.58 -2.54 25.97
CA ASN A 336 -2.87 -2.85 26.56
C ASN A 336 -2.75 -3.84 27.72
N VAL A 337 -2.03 -4.95 27.52
CA VAL A 337 -1.79 -5.98 28.55
C VAL A 337 -1.19 -5.36 29.81
N LEU A 338 -0.13 -4.57 29.66
CA LEU A 338 0.53 -3.96 30.80
C LEU A 338 -0.37 -2.91 31.49
N SER A 339 -1.11 -2.12 30.71
CA SER A 339 -2.02 -1.11 31.25
C SER A 339 -3.17 -1.72 32.04
N VAL A 340 -3.81 -2.78 31.53
CA VAL A 340 -4.89 -3.50 32.22
C VAL A 340 -4.40 -4.09 33.53
N ARG A 341 -3.24 -4.76 33.53
CA ARG A 341 -2.67 -5.32 34.77
C ARG A 341 -2.26 -4.23 35.77
N SER A 342 -1.79 -3.09 35.28
CA SER A 342 -1.40 -1.95 36.13
C SER A 342 -2.59 -1.30 36.86
N VAL A 343 -3.83 -1.50 36.40
CA VAL A 343 -5.03 -1.05 37.13
C VAL A 343 -5.09 -1.67 38.53
N HIS A 344 -4.61 -2.91 38.67
CA HIS A 344 -4.62 -3.65 39.92
C HIS A 344 -3.41 -3.33 40.80
N THR A 345 -2.23 -3.18 40.19
CA THR A 345 -0.97 -3.11 40.94
C THR A 345 -0.43 -1.69 41.11
N LEU A 346 -0.89 -0.75 40.29
CA LEU A 346 -0.44 0.65 40.26
C LEU A 346 -1.64 1.64 40.20
N PRO A 347 -2.64 1.55 41.10
CA PRO A 347 -3.85 2.39 41.05
C PRO A 347 -3.54 3.90 41.13
N GLY A 348 -2.43 4.28 41.79
CA GLY A 348 -1.98 5.67 41.86
C GLY A 348 -1.43 6.24 40.55
N GLU A 349 -1.17 5.40 39.54
CA GLU A 349 -0.71 5.81 38.20
C GLU A 349 -1.82 5.71 37.15
N LEU A 350 -3.02 5.25 37.54
CA LEU A 350 -4.14 4.95 36.64
C LEU A 350 -4.50 6.11 35.70
N ASN A 351 -4.49 7.34 36.20
CA ASN A 351 -4.84 8.51 35.38
C ASN A 351 -3.88 8.71 34.20
N ALA A 352 -2.58 8.54 34.42
CA ALA A 352 -1.60 8.66 33.35
C ALA A 352 -1.57 7.41 32.46
N ILE A 353 -1.73 6.21 33.03
CA ILE A 353 -1.80 4.95 32.27
C ILE A 353 -3.03 4.94 31.35
N SER A 354 -4.18 5.36 31.87
CA SER A 354 -5.43 5.46 31.12
C SER A 354 -5.32 6.46 29.98
N THR A 355 -4.78 7.66 30.21
CA THR A 355 -4.64 8.68 29.16
C THR A 355 -3.69 8.23 28.06
N ILE A 356 -2.56 7.60 28.41
CA ILE A 356 -1.62 7.02 27.42
C ILE A 356 -2.29 5.91 26.61
N THR A 357 -2.96 4.97 27.27
CA THR A 357 -3.56 3.80 26.59
C THR A 357 -4.67 4.25 25.63
N LYS A 358 -5.53 5.17 26.07
CA LYS A 358 -6.63 5.72 25.27
C LYS A 358 -6.18 6.67 24.15
N ALA A 359 -5.00 7.27 24.26
CA ALA A 359 -4.41 8.04 23.15
C ALA A 359 -3.65 7.12 22.17
N TYR A 360 -2.78 6.27 22.69
CA TYR A 360 -1.77 5.57 21.90
C TYR A 360 -2.35 4.39 21.12
N VAL A 361 -3.09 3.49 21.78
CA VAL A 361 -3.59 2.26 21.14
C VAL A 361 -4.59 2.55 20.01
N PRO A 362 -5.60 3.43 20.18
CA PRO A 362 -6.50 3.78 19.09
C PRO A 362 -5.80 4.49 17.94
N THR A 363 -4.89 5.44 18.23
CA THR A 363 -4.13 6.15 17.20
C THR A 363 -3.26 5.19 16.39
N LEU A 364 -2.52 4.31 17.07
CA LEU A 364 -1.69 3.31 16.42
C LEU A 364 -2.51 2.36 15.55
N THR A 365 -3.70 1.96 16.02
CA THR A 365 -4.62 1.13 15.25
C THR A 365 -5.10 1.86 13.99
N GLN A 366 -5.52 3.13 14.13
CA GLN A 366 -5.96 3.97 13.01
C GLN A 366 -4.85 4.18 11.98
N ASP A 367 -3.63 4.50 12.42
CA ASP A 367 -2.47 4.70 11.55
C ASP A 367 -2.10 3.40 10.81
N THR A 368 -2.20 2.26 11.50
CA THR A 368 -1.97 0.94 10.91
C THR A 368 -3.02 0.62 9.84
N LEU A 369 -4.30 0.86 10.12
CA LEU A 369 -5.38 0.67 9.14
C LEU A 369 -5.23 1.61 7.94
N GLY A 370 -4.85 2.87 8.16
CA GLY A 370 -4.56 3.82 7.09
C GLY A 370 -3.39 3.36 6.22
N SER A 371 -2.31 2.90 6.85
CA SER A 371 -1.11 2.40 6.16
C SER A 371 -1.40 1.13 5.35
N LEU A 372 -2.24 0.24 5.87
CA LEU A 372 -2.69 -0.96 5.15
C LEU A 372 -3.70 -0.65 4.03
N GLY A 373 -4.42 0.47 4.13
CA GLY A 373 -5.37 0.90 3.10
C GLY A 373 -4.74 1.39 1.81
N GLU A 374 -3.51 1.90 1.88
CA GLU A 374 -2.75 2.33 0.71
C GLU A 374 -2.45 1.16 -0.26
N PRO A 375 -1.94 -0.02 0.19
CA PRO A 375 -1.75 -1.18 -0.68
C PRO A 375 -3.03 -2.00 -0.94
N LEU A 376 -3.98 -2.09 0.01
CA LEU A 376 -5.17 -2.93 -0.15
C LEU A 376 -6.29 -2.26 -0.98
N GLY A 377 -6.27 -0.93 -1.07
CA GLY A 377 -7.34 -0.15 -1.68
C GLY A 377 -8.68 -0.29 -0.95
N VAL A 378 -9.66 0.53 -1.35
CA VAL A 378 -11.01 0.55 -0.73
C VAL A 378 -11.70 -0.81 -0.87
N HIS A 379 -11.46 -1.53 -1.97
CA HIS A 379 -12.09 -2.82 -2.23
C HIS A 379 -11.60 -3.93 -1.28
N GLY A 380 -10.32 -3.94 -0.90
CA GLY A 380 -9.77 -4.92 0.05
C GLY A 380 -10.46 -4.87 1.42
N PHE A 381 -10.95 -3.69 1.83
CA PHE A 381 -11.71 -3.49 3.06
C PHE A 381 -13.16 -3.96 3.00
N LEU A 382 -13.70 -4.20 1.80
CA LEU A 382 -15.10 -4.57 1.59
C LEU A 382 -15.29 -6.08 1.41
N THR A 383 -14.22 -6.84 1.14
CA THR A 383 -14.30 -8.26 0.70
C THR A 383 -13.87 -9.32 1.71
N SER A 384 -13.41 -8.95 2.91
CA SER A 384 -13.10 -9.95 3.96
C SER A 384 -13.29 -9.41 5.37
N PRO A 385 -13.78 -10.22 6.33
CA PRO A 385 -14.31 -11.59 6.18
C PRO A 385 -15.80 -11.60 5.80
N ALA A 386 -16.36 -12.79 5.50
CA ALA A 386 -17.80 -12.98 5.26
C ALA A 386 -18.61 -12.37 6.43
N GLY A 387 -19.35 -11.30 6.16
CA GLY A 387 -20.07 -10.50 7.17
C GLY A 387 -19.58 -9.05 7.35
N GLY A 388 -18.61 -8.57 6.55
CA GLY A 388 -18.25 -7.13 6.53
C GLY A 388 -17.46 -6.65 7.74
N GLY A 389 -16.76 -7.57 8.43
CA GLY A 389 -16.02 -7.27 9.66
C GLY A 389 -14.99 -6.14 9.52
N PHE A 390 -14.33 -6.01 8.36
CA PHE A 390 -13.35 -4.95 8.15
C PHE A 390 -14.00 -3.60 7.79
N ALA A 391 -15.10 -3.56 7.01
CA ALA A 391 -15.85 -2.33 6.79
C ALA A 391 -16.47 -1.78 8.10
N LYS A 392 -16.91 -2.68 8.98
CA LYS A 392 -17.29 -2.35 10.35
C LYS A 392 -16.10 -1.80 11.14
N LEU A 393 -14.93 -2.43 11.06
CA LEU A 393 -13.70 -1.94 11.71
C LEU A 393 -13.28 -0.56 11.16
N GLU A 394 -13.29 -0.33 9.85
CA GLU A 394 -12.94 0.94 9.18
C GLU A 394 -13.90 2.08 9.58
N ARG A 395 -15.19 1.79 9.66
CA ARG A 395 -16.20 2.74 10.14
C ARG A 395 -16.09 2.98 11.64
N ASP A 396 -16.03 1.90 12.43
CA ASP A 396 -16.17 1.95 13.89
C ASP A 396 -14.87 2.40 14.57
N HIS A 397 -13.67 2.10 14.03
CA HIS A 397 -12.41 2.59 14.62
C HIS A 397 -12.32 4.13 14.57
N ARG A 398 -12.90 4.77 13.55
CA ARG A 398 -13.03 6.23 13.47
C ARG A 398 -13.99 6.80 14.52
N ILE A 399 -14.90 5.96 15.03
CA ILE A 399 -15.86 6.30 16.08
C ILE A 399 -15.29 5.98 17.48
N CYS A 400 -14.37 5.03 17.63
CA CYS A 400 -13.74 4.71 18.92
C CYS A 400 -13.09 5.94 19.58
N ALA A 401 -12.46 6.82 18.80
CA ALA A 401 -11.92 8.09 19.31
C ALA A 401 -13.00 9.06 19.85
N ILE A 402 -14.28 8.88 19.49
CA ILE A 402 -15.40 9.68 19.99
C ILE A 402 -15.85 9.18 21.38
N PHE A 403 -15.84 7.88 21.63
CA PHE A 403 -16.34 7.28 22.88
C PHE A 403 -15.29 7.19 24.02
N ASP A 404 -14.00 7.07 23.71
CA ASP A 404 -12.91 6.99 24.71
C ASP A 404 -12.31 8.35 25.12
N GLY A 405 -12.92 9.45 24.64
CA GLY A 405 -12.32 10.79 24.65
C GLY A 405 -11.32 10.91 23.50
N SER A 406 -11.41 11.97 22.70
CA SER A 406 -10.54 12.12 21.53
C SER A 406 -9.05 11.99 21.91
N THR A 407 -8.22 11.47 21.02
CA THR A 407 -6.75 11.40 21.20
C THR A 407 -6.20 12.74 21.71
N ALA A 408 -6.74 13.87 21.21
CA ALA A 408 -6.40 15.21 21.66
C ALA A 408 -6.77 15.49 23.13
N VAL A 409 -7.94 15.03 23.60
CA VAL A 409 -8.36 15.14 25.02
C VAL A 409 -7.42 14.33 25.91
N ASN A 410 -7.11 13.09 25.54
CA ASN A 410 -6.22 12.24 26.33
C ASN A 410 -4.78 12.79 26.35
N ARG A 411 -4.27 13.31 25.23
CA ARG A 411 -2.97 13.99 25.15
C ARG A 411 -2.93 15.28 25.97
N ALA A 412 -3.98 16.09 25.91
CA ALA A 412 -4.10 17.28 26.75
C ALA A 412 -4.13 16.92 28.24
N ALA A 413 -4.90 15.90 28.62
CA ALA A 413 -4.95 15.39 29.99
C ALA A 413 -3.59 14.86 30.47
N LEU A 414 -2.84 14.17 29.60
CA LEU A 414 -1.48 13.72 29.87
C LEU A 414 -0.52 14.90 30.04
N LEU A 415 -0.59 15.93 29.17
CA LEU A 415 0.20 17.15 29.30
C LEU A 415 -0.08 17.87 30.63
N HIS A 416 -1.34 18.01 31.04
CA HIS A 416 -1.69 18.62 32.33
C HIS A 416 -1.09 17.89 33.54
N GLN A 417 -0.77 16.60 33.40
CA GLN A 417 -0.13 15.80 34.44
C GLN A 417 1.41 15.93 34.44
N MET A 418 2.03 16.37 33.33
CA MET A 418 3.49 16.41 33.16
C MET A 418 4.26 17.17 34.26
N PRO A 419 3.82 18.35 34.75
CA PRO A 419 4.54 19.03 35.83
C PRO A 419 4.53 18.28 37.17
N ARG A 420 3.56 17.39 37.40
CA ARG A 420 3.54 16.48 38.56
C ARG A 420 4.48 15.30 38.32
N LEU A 421 4.42 14.71 37.12
CA LEU A 421 5.32 13.63 36.69
C LEU A 421 6.79 14.06 36.79
N ALA A 422 7.13 15.24 36.28
CA ALA A 422 8.47 15.84 36.34
C ALA A 422 9.02 15.97 37.77
N ARG A 423 8.19 16.46 38.70
CA ARG A 423 8.57 16.60 40.12
C ARG A 423 8.84 15.26 40.79
N GLN A 424 8.15 14.21 40.37
CA GLN A 424 8.31 12.89 40.97
C GLN A 424 9.46 12.09 40.35
N LEU A 425 9.73 12.27 39.05
CA LEU A 425 10.95 11.80 38.39
C LEU A 425 12.20 12.28 39.14
N GLY A 426 12.24 13.55 39.54
CA GLY A 426 13.35 14.12 40.33
C GLY A 426 13.49 13.58 41.77
N ARG A 427 12.48 12.85 42.29
CA ARG A 427 12.48 12.26 43.65
C ARG A 427 12.75 10.76 43.69
N LEU A 428 12.90 10.10 42.54
CA LEU A 428 13.25 8.66 42.40
C LEU A 428 12.35 7.69 43.22
N HIS A 429 11.08 8.02 43.42
CA HIS A 429 10.16 7.16 44.16
C HIS A 429 9.49 6.17 43.19
N VAL A 430 9.95 4.92 43.16
CA VAL A 430 9.54 3.88 42.20
C VAL A 430 8.94 2.69 42.94
N ASP A 431 7.69 2.33 42.64
CA ASP A 431 7.05 1.08 43.07
C ASP A 431 7.45 -0.08 42.13
N SER A 432 8.70 -0.52 42.27
CA SER A 432 9.25 -1.61 41.45
C SER A 432 8.59 -2.95 41.68
N ASN A 433 7.84 -3.11 42.79
CA ASN A 433 7.12 -4.35 43.05
C ASN A 433 5.82 -4.36 42.25
N GLY A 434 5.00 -3.31 42.36
CA GLY A 434 3.76 -3.18 41.58
C GLY A 434 3.99 -3.25 40.07
N LEU A 435 5.11 -2.69 39.58
CA LEU A 435 5.47 -2.75 38.16
C LEU A 435 5.85 -4.16 37.70
N ARG A 436 6.65 -4.90 38.49
CA ARG A 436 7.00 -6.29 38.15
C ARG A 436 5.77 -7.19 38.18
N THR A 437 4.91 -7.06 39.18
CA THR A 437 3.64 -7.80 39.25
C THR A 437 2.71 -7.47 38.06
N ALA A 438 2.71 -6.21 37.59
CA ALA A 438 1.96 -5.83 36.40
C ALA A 438 2.50 -6.50 35.14
N ALA A 439 3.82 -6.65 35.02
CA ALA A 439 4.48 -7.18 33.84
C ALA A 439 4.59 -8.72 33.81
N ASP A 440 4.68 -9.39 34.96
CA ASP A 440 4.63 -10.85 35.06
C ASP A 440 3.21 -11.34 34.81
N LEU A 441 2.97 -12.02 33.68
CA LEU A 441 1.64 -12.51 33.29
C LEU A 441 1.14 -13.66 34.17
N THR A 442 2.05 -14.33 34.88
CA THR A 442 1.74 -15.45 35.78
C THR A 442 1.45 -14.98 37.20
N ALA A 443 1.87 -13.76 37.56
CA ALA A 443 1.64 -13.21 38.88
C ALA A 443 0.14 -12.97 39.13
N PRO A 444 -0.39 -13.39 40.29
CA PRO A 444 -1.77 -13.13 40.67
C PRO A 444 -1.97 -11.62 40.89
N LEU A 445 -3.09 -11.11 40.38
CA LEU A 445 -3.46 -9.69 40.53
C LEU A 445 -4.24 -9.49 41.83
N PRO A 446 -3.96 -8.43 42.59
CA PRO A 446 -4.82 -8.05 43.71
C PRO A 446 -6.22 -7.65 43.20
N PRO A 447 -7.28 -7.76 44.02
CA PRO A 447 -8.61 -7.31 43.65
C PRO A 447 -8.58 -5.80 43.33
N PHE A 448 -9.35 -5.41 42.33
CA PHE A 448 -9.47 -3.99 41.98
C PHE A 448 -10.13 -3.21 43.12
N ASP A 449 -9.45 -2.19 43.63
CA ASP A 449 -9.95 -1.29 44.67
C ASP A 449 -10.35 0.07 44.06
N PRO A 450 -11.65 0.30 43.80
CA PRO A 450 -12.14 1.57 43.25
C PRO A 450 -12.06 2.75 44.23
N GLY A 451 -11.69 2.51 45.49
CA GLY A 451 -11.46 3.55 46.51
C GLY A 451 -10.02 4.11 46.56
N GLN A 452 -9.08 3.48 45.83
CA GLN A 452 -7.69 3.90 45.70
C GLN A 452 -7.28 4.69 44.43
N PRO A 453 -8.16 5.11 43.49
CA PRO A 453 -7.74 5.99 42.40
C PRO A 453 -7.51 7.38 42.98
N ASP A 454 -6.29 7.62 43.45
CA ASP A 454 -5.90 8.91 43.96
C ASP A 454 -6.03 9.94 42.80
N ALA A 455 -6.92 10.93 42.95
CA ALA A 455 -7.21 11.94 41.91
C ALA A 455 -5.99 12.77 41.48
N ALA A 456 -4.87 12.60 42.19
CA ALA A 456 -3.57 13.09 41.82
C ALA A 456 -2.58 11.93 41.87
N VAL A 457 -1.75 11.78 40.84
CA VAL A 457 -0.56 10.91 40.84
C VAL A 457 0.24 11.20 42.12
N ARG A 458 0.07 10.40 43.19
CA ARG A 458 0.70 10.65 44.51
C ARG A 458 2.11 10.07 44.59
N ARG A 459 2.45 9.12 43.73
CA ARG A 459 3.78 8.54 43.53
C ARG A 459 4.16 8.65 42.06
N GLY A 460 5.41 8.98 41.77
CA GLY A 460 5.87 9.25 40.40
C GLY A 460 5.55 8.16 39.42
N MET A 461 5.03 8.54 38.25
CA MET A 461 4.94 7.59 37.16
C MET A 461 6.35 7.19 36.71
N GLN A 462 6.59 5.88 36.73
CA GLN A 462 7.92 5.25 36.76
C GLN A 462 8.60 5.09 35.40
N ARG A 463 8.33 5.95 34.42
CA ARG A 463 8.66 5.61 33.02
C ARG A 463 9.38 6.74 32.28
N CYS A 464 10.64 6.92 32.66
CA CYS A 464 11.75 7.15 31.73
C CYS A 464 12.96 6.37 32.27
N PRO A 465 13.65 5.54 31.47
CA PRO A 465 14.84 4.83 31.92
C PRO A 465 15.92 5.86 32.21
N GLY A 466 16.30 5.96 33.48
CA GLY A 466 17.54 6.60 33.88
C GLY A 466 17.70 6.61 35.39
N PRO A 467 18.83 6.21 35.98
CA PRO A 467 19.90 5.33 35.50
C PRO A 467 19.80 3.93 36.12
N ALA A 468 20.33 2.94 35.39
CA ALA A 468 20.92 1.71 35.91
C ALA A 468 20.86 1.49 37.44
N ARG A 469 19.91 0.67 37.91
CA ARG A 469 20.13 -0.11 39.14
C ARG A 469 19.97 -1.60 38.85
N ARG A 470 21.14 -2.19 38.59
CA ARG A 470 21.56 -3.59 38.78
C ARG A 470 20.60 -4.67 38.23
N GLY A 471 20.84 -5.09 36.98
CA GLY A 471 20.40 -6.41 36.49
C GLY A 471 20.04 -6.47 34.99
N GLU A 472 19.41 -5.42 34.46
CA GLU A 472 18.92 -5.37 33.07
C GLU A 472 19.98 -5.36 31.92
N PRO A 473 21.26 -4.95 32.10
CA PRO A 473 22.21 -4.87 30.98
C PRO A 473 22.52 -6.20 30.29
N ALA A 474 22.23 -7.34 30.94
CA ALA A 474 22.62 -8.68 30.49
C ALA A 474 21.53 -9.43 29.72
N ALA A 475 20.25 -9.11 29.90
CA ALA A 475 19.14 -9.85 29.29
C ALA A 475 18.93 -9.52 27.80
N ALA A 476 19.13 -8.25 27.40
CA ALA A 476 19.08 -7.83 25.99
C ALA A 476 20.32 -8.28 25.18
N GLY A 477 21.40 -8.71 25.85
CA GLY A 477 22.62 -9.21 25.20
C GLY A 477 22.49 -10.61 24.60
N ARG A 478 21.44 -11.37 24.94
CA ARG A 478 21.23 -12.74 24.45
C ARG A 478 20.37 -12.84 23.18
N ALA A 479 19.77 -11.73 22.71
CA ALA A 479 18.87 -11.69 21.55
C ALA A 479 19.58 -11.13 20.29
N GLY A 480 20.70 -11.75 19.89
CA GLY A 480 21.52 -11.46 18.71
C GLY A 480 21.04 -10.30 17.80
N GLY A 481 21.64 -9.11 17.96
CA GLY A 481 21.39 -7.93 17.10
C GLY A 481 21.10 -6.61 17.83
N GLY A 482 20.69 -6.65 19.10
CA GLY A 482 20.11 -5.50 19.83
C GLY A 482 21.05 -4.36 20.28
N GLY A 483 22.33 -4.33 19.88
CA GLY A 483 23.26 -3.29 20.37
C GLY A 483 22.93 -1.87 19.90
N ARG A 484 22.38 -1.73 18.69
CA ARG A 484 22.05 -0.45 18.06
C ARG A 484 20.70 0.10 18.55
N CYS A 485 19.64 -0.71 18.45
CA CYS A 485 18.32 -0.35 18.98
C CYS A 485 18.38 -0.05 20.48
N ARG A 486 19.13 -0.82 21.29
CA ARG A 486 19.32 -0.54 22.73
C ARG A 486 19.87 0.85 23.02
N ARG A 487 20.90 1.28 22.29
CA ARG A 487 21.52 2.61 22.46
C ARG A 487 20.59 3.73 22.00
N ALA A 488 19.97 3.54 20.84
CA ALA A 488 19.00 4.48 20.27
C ALA A 488 17.78 4.67 21.17
N THR A 489 17.28 3.60 21.81
CA THR A 489 16.13 3.77 22.68
C THR A 489 16.50 4.34 24.03
N THR A 490 17.59 3.89 24.65
CA THR A 490 18.06 4.45 25.93
C THR A 490 18.30 5.95 25.81
N SER A 491 18.85 6.41 24.67
CA SER A 491 19.03 7.84 24.42
C SER A 491 17.72 8.59 24.21
N ARG A 492 16.76 8.05 23.43
CA ARG A 492 15.47 8.70 23.20
C ARG A 492 14.60 8.78 24.44
N THR A 493 14.49 7.69 25.18
CA THR A 493 13.72 7.68 26.43
C THR A 493 14.34 8.59 27.48
N ARG A 494 15.68 8.69 27.51
CA ARG A 494 16.38 9.66 28.36
C ARG A 494 16.08 11.10 27.92
N ALA A 495 16.12 11.38 26.62
CA ALA A 495 15.77 12.70 26.08
C ALA A 495 14.31 13.10 26.40
N THR A 496 13.36 12.15 26.35
CA THR A 496 11.98 12.37 26.80
C THR A 496 11.93 12.67 28.30
N GLY A 497 12.65 11.91 29.12
CA GLY A 497 12.75 12.12 30.56
C GLY A 497 13.36 13.48 30.92
N ASP A 498 14.40 13.89 30.22
CA ASP A 498 15.06 15.19 30.39
C ASP A 498 14.12 16.34 29.98
N ARG A 499 13.36 16.17 28.89
CA ARG A 499 12.33 17.14 28.47
C ARG A 499 11.21 17.28 29.50
N VAL A 500 10.71 16.17 30.05
CA VAL A 500 9.70 16.19 31.12
C VAL A 500 10.28 16.80 32.39
N GLY A 501 11.48 16.39 32.81
CA GLY A 501 12.16 16.90 34.01
C GLY A 501 12.53 18.39 33.93
N GLY A 502 12.76 18.91 32.73
CA GLY A 502 13.01 20.34 32.47
C GLY A 502 11.77 21.24 32.57
N LEU A 503 10.56 20.68 32.67
CA LEU A 503 9.33 21.45 32.79
C LEU A 503 9.26 22.17 34.14
N ARG A 504 9.38 23.50 34.11
CA ARG A 504 9.12 24.35 35.28
C ARG A 504 7.63 24.63 35.41
N PRO A 505 6.98 24.34 36.56
CA PRO A 505 5.57 24.67 36.77
C PRO A 505 5.39 26.19 36.79
N GLY A 506 5.00 26.78 35.67
CA GLY A 506 4.59 28.19 35.57
C GLY A 506 3.06 28.31 35.62
N GLY A 507 2.54 29.46 36.09
CA GLY A 507 1.10 29.71 36.22
C GLY A 507 0.32 29.76 34.89
N ARG A 508 1.01 29.76 33.74
CA ARG A 508 0.39 29.54 32.43
C ARG A 508 0.61 28.08 32.05
N GLY A 509 -0.50 27.34 31.86
CA GLY A 509 -0.49 25.93 31.48
C GLY A 509 0.28 25.67 30.18
N LEU A 510 0.66 24.40 29.96
CA LEU A 510 1.32 23.95 28.73
C LEU A 510 0.45 24.31 27.51
N PRO A 511 1.02 24.81 26.39
CA PRO A 511 0.27 25.09 25.18
C PRO A 511 -0.38 23.80 24.65
N GLY A 512 -1.71 23.80 24.50
CA GLY A 512 -2.49 22.60 24.18
C GLY A 512 -2.52 22.17 22.71
N THR A 513 -1.67 22.73 21.85
CA THR A 513 -1.75 22.52 20.38
C THR A 513 -0.55 21.80 19.78
N ASP A 514 0.56 21.63 20.50
CA ASP A 514 1.70 20.82 20.06
C ASP A 514 1.86 19.60 20.99
N PHE A 515 1.31 18.47 20.54
CA PHE A 515 1.29 17.22 21.32
C PHE A 515 2.60 16.43 21.27
N THR A 516 3.67 16.97 20.68
CA THR A 516 4.95 16.26 20.49
C THR A 516 5.49 15.66 21.80
N LEU A 517 5.35 16.35 22.94
CA LEU A 517 5.81 15.82 24.23
C LEU A 517 4.97 14.64 24.72
N ALA A 518 3.65 14.70 24.56
CA ALA A 518 2.75 13.61 24.91
C ALA A 518 3.04 12.37 24.04
N GLU A 519 3.21 12.56 22.73
CA GLU A 519 3.56 11.49 21.78
C GLU A 519 4.92 10.83 22.10
N CYS A 520 5.92 11.63 22.47
CA CYS A 520 7.21 11.10 22.92
C CYS A 520 7.04 10.24 24.19
N TYR A 521 6.19 10.67 25.12
CA TYR A 521 5.94 9.95 26.37
C TYR A 521 5.12 8.67 26.13
N GLU A 522 4.11 8.70 25.25
CA GLU A 522 3.36 7.53 24.80
C GLU A 522 4.30 6.46 24.21
N ARG A 523 5.21 6.85 23.30
CA ARG A 523 6.20 5.94 22.70
C ARG A 523 7.17 5.39 23.74
N ALA A 524 7.60 6.20 24.71
CA ALA A 524 8.46 5.74 25.80
C ALA A 524 7.74 4.72 26.71
N TYR A 525 6.44 4.92 26.96
CA TYR A 525 5.61 3.96 27.69
C TYR A 525 5.47 2.64 26.93
N ALA A 526 5.20 2.69 25.62
CA ALA A 526 5.08 1.51 24.76
C ALA A 526 6.39 0.71 24.69
N TYR A 527 7.52 1.41 24.63
CA TYR A 527 8.84 0.79 24.72
C TYR A 527 9.04 0.04 26.03
N ALA A 528 8.75 0.69 27.16
CA ALA A 528 8.84 0.08 28.47
C ALA A 528 7.93 -1.15 28.58
N ALA A 529 6.73 -1.09 27.98
CA ALA A 529 5.80 -2.21 27.98
C ALA A 529 6.36 -3.45 27.27
N CYS A 530 6.90 -3.28 26.06
CA CYS A 530 7.51 -4.38 25.31
C CYS A 530 8.69 -5.00 26.07
N LEU A 531 9.56 -4.17 26.65
CA LEU A 531 10.71 -4.67 27.41
C LEU A 531 10.31 -5.41 28.68
N LEU A 532 9.42 -4.83 29.48
CA LEU A 532 9.01 -5.42 30.76
C LEU A 532 8.31 -6.76 30.53
N LEU A 533 7.41 -6.84 29.56
CA LEU A 533 6.78 -8.11 29.19
C LEU A 533 7.81 -9.14 28.74
N TRP A 534 8.79 -8.74 27.91
CA TRP A 534 9.87 -9.64 27.52
C TRP A 534 10.72 -10.10 28.71
N LEU A 535 11.05 -9.20 29.64
CA LEU A 535 11.94 -9.48 30.78
C LEU A 535 11.29 -10.36 31.84
N GLU A 536 10.01 -10.15 32.13
CA GLU A 536 9.30 -10.87 33.18
C GLU A 536 8.67 -12.18 32.69
N ASN A 537 8.53 -12.40 31.38
CA ASN A 537 7.85 -13.59 30.84
C ASN A 537 8.75 -14.41 29.92
N PRO A 538 9.42 -15.47 30.43
CA PRO A 538 10.20 -16.39 29.61
C PRO A 538 9.40 -17.09 28.50
N SER A 539 8.10 -17.30 28.69
CA SER A 539 7.19 -17.90 27.69
C SER A 539 7.16 -17.09 26.39
N LEU A 540 7.19 -15.75 26.48
CA LEU A 540 7.19 -14.83 25.34
C LEU A 540 8.50 -14.86 24.54
N ARG A 541 9.52 -15.58 25.00
CA ARG A 541 10.82 -15.74 24.32
C ARG A 541 10.94 -17.01 23.51
N THR A 542 9.85 -17.77 23.44
CA THR A 542 9.77 -19.05 22.74
C THR A 542 8.68 -18.99 21.66
N GLY A 543 8.57 -20.03 20.84
CA GLY A 543 7.60 -20.08 19.74
C GLY A 543 7.95 -19.15 18.57
N ARG A 544 7.04 -19.04 17.61
CA ARG A 544 7.28 -18.37 16.31
C ARG A 544 7.61 -16.88 16.46
N LEU A 545 6.94 -16.20 17.40
CA LEU A 545 7.16 -14.78 17.69
C LEU A 545 8.38 -14.54 18.60
N GLY A 546 8.64 -15.45 19.55
CA GLY A 546 9.68 -15.27 20.56
C GLY A 546 11.09 -15.70 20.13
N THR A 547 11.20 -16.57 19.13
CA THR A 547 12.49 -17.07 18.60
C THR A 547 13.38 -15.90 18.18
N GLU A 548 14.64 -15.90 18.63
CA GLU A 548 15.61 -14.81 18.43
C GLU A 548 15.13 -13.41 18.88
N GLY A 549 14.08 -13.35 19.70
CA GLY A 549 13.44 -12.10 20.10
C GLY A 549 12.76 -11.35 18.96
N LEU A 550 12.26 -12.06 17.95
CA LEU A 550 11.66 -11.48 16.74
C LEU A 550 10.59 -10.42 17.04
N TRP A 551 9.58 -10.73 17.85
CA TRP A 551 8.51 -9.76 18.16
C TRP A 551 9.05 -8.53 18.88
N LEU A 552 9.93 -8.72 19.86
CA LEU A 552 10.51 -7.62 20.61
C LEU A 552 11.31 -6.72 19.66
N ARG A 553 12.23 -7.31 18.88
CA ARG A 553 13.05 -6.57 17.91
C ARG A 553 12.17 -5.79 16.92
N ALA A 554 11.14 -6.41 16.37
CA ALA A 554 10.22 -5.75 15.44
C ALA A 554 9.47 -4.57 16.07
N CYS A 555 8.94 -4.73 17.29
CA CYS A 555 8.29 -3.65 18.04
C CYS A 555 9.27 -2.52 18.37
N LEU A 556 10.51 -2.85 18.76
CA LEU A 556 11.53 -1.85 19.08
C LEU A 556 11.95 -1.04 17.84
N THR A 557 12.20 -1.72 16.71
CA THR A 557 12.48 -1.08 15.42
C THR A 557 11.34 -0.15 15.01
N PHE A 558 10.10 -0.64 15.11
CA PHE A 558 8.89 0.16 14.83
C PHE A 558 8.81 1.41 15.71
N LEU A 559 8.98 1.25 17.03
CA LEU A 559 8.94 2.34 18.00
C LEU A 559 10.07 3.37 17.80
N LEU A 560 11.21 2.96 17.27
CA LEU A 560 12.32 3.85 16.92
C LEU A 560 12.12 4.56 15.58
N GLY A 561 11.18 4.11 14.75
CA GLY A 561 11.05 4.60 13.38
C GLY A 561 12.34 4.38 12.58
N GLU A 562 13.07 3.30 12.90
CA GLU A 562 14.23 2.86 12.13
C GLU A 562 13.72 2.05 10.94
N ASP A 563 14.31 2.26 9.75
CA ASP A 563 14.12 1.40 8.59
C ASP A 563 15.04 0.17 8.67
N ASP A 564 15.04 -0.55 9.80
CA ASP A 564 15.71 -1.86 9.85
C ASP A 564 14.81 -2.86 9.09
N THR A 565 15.15 -3.06 7.83
CA THR A 565 14.33 -3.70 6.81
C THR A 565 14.08 -5.18 7.09
N ASP A 566 15.06 -5.87 7.65
CA ASP A 566 15.06 -7.34 7.63
C ASP A 566 14.12 -7.93 8.70
N VAL A 567 13.98 -7.25 9.84
CA VAL A 567 13.16 -7.77 10.95
C VAL A 567 11.66 -7.74 10.64
N HIS A 568 11.18 -6.70 9.94
CA HIS A 568 9.78 -6.61 9.53
C HIS A 568 9.45 -7.60 8.42
N ASP A 569 10.39 -7.86 7.50
CA ASP A 569 10.20 -8.86 6.45
C ASP A 569 10.12 -10.28 7.04
N ILE A 570 10.92 -10.59 8.06
CA ILE A 570 10.83 -11.87 8.79
C ILE A 570 9.48 -11.96 9.54
N LEU A 571 9.07 -10.91 10.25
CA LEU A 571 7.80 -10.91 10.99
C LEU A 571 6.59 -11.08 10.06
N ALA A 572 6.60 -10.48 8.87
CA ALA A 572 5.57 -10.67 7.86
C ALA A 572 5.46 -12.13 7.41
N GLY A 573 6.59 -12.82 7.25
CA GLY A 573 6.59 -14.26 6.92
C GLY A 573 5.94 -15.12 8.02
N VAL A 574 6.18 -14.79 9.28
CA VAL A 574 5.51 -15.45 10.42
C VAL A 574 4.01 -15.17 10.40
N LEU A 575 3.60 -13.93 10.17
CA LEU A 575 2.18 -13.57 10.08
C LEU A 575 1.46 -14.37 8.98
N LEU A 576 2.03 -14.46 7.78
CA LEU A 576 1.43 -15.15 6.64
C LEU A 576 1.26 -16.66 6.83
N THR A 577 1.99 -17.25 7.79
CA THR A 577 1.98 -18.70 8.06
C THR A 577 1.31 -19.06 9.39
N THR A 578 0.81 -18.07 10.13
CA THR A 578 0.22 -18.25 11.46
C THR A 578 -1.28 -17.96 11.42
N PRO A 579 -2.14 -18.86 11.95
CA PRO A 579 -3.56 -18.58 12.08
C PRO A 579 -3.82 -17.25 12.81
N ALA A 580 -4.81 -16.47 12.37
CA ALA A 580 -5.08 -15.15 12.94
C ALA A 580 -5.35 -15.18 14.46
N SER A 581 -5.97 -16.26 14.97
CA SER A 581 -6.21 -16.48 16.40
C SER A 581 -4.93 -16.72 17.21
N GLU A 582 -3.86 -17.17 16.58
CA GLU A 582 -2.58 -17.50 17.23
C GLU A 582 -1.56 -16.35 17.12
N PHE A 583 -1.82 -15.34 16.29
CA PHE A 583 -0.94 -14.18 16.10
C PHE A 583 -1.16 -13.12 17.20
N THR A 584 -0.74 -13.44 18.41
CA THR A 584 -0.86 -12.60 19.62
C THR A 584 0.28 -12.93 20.58
N LEU A 585 0.69 -11.96 21.41
CA LEU A 585 1.66 -12.20 22.48
C LEU A 585 1.15 -13.21 23.50
N LEU A 586 -0.17 -13.27 23.74
CA LEU A 586 -0.78 -14.17 24.72
C LEU A 586 -1.07 -15.57 24.17
N GLY A 587 -0.79 -15.83 22.88
CA GLY A 587 -0.85 -17.17 22.30
C GLY A 587 -2.25 -17.77 22.22
N GLY A 588 -3.22 -17.01 21.72
CA GLY A 588 -4.52 -17.53 21.26
C GLY A 588 -5.21 -18.48 22.23
N ALA A 589 -5.47 -18.03 23.46
CA ALA A 589 -6.37 -18.74 24.35
C ALA A 589 -7.82 -18.36 24.00
N GLU A 590 -8.67 -19.37 23.81
CA GLU A 590 -10.14 -19.22 23.79
C GLU A 590 -10.68 -18.51 25.04
#